data_AF-A0A961HHN7-F1
#
_entry.id   AF-A0A961HHN7-F1
#
_cell.length_a   1.000
_cell.length_b   1.000
_cell.length_c   1.000
_cell.angle_alpha   90.00
_cell.angle_beta   90.00
_cell.angle_gamma   90.00
#
_symmetry.space_group_name_H-M   'P 1'
#
loop_
_entity.id
_entity.type
_entity.pdbx_description
1 polymer ?
#
loop_
_entity_poly.entity_id
_entity_poly.type
_entity_poly.pdbx_seq_one_letter_code
_entity_poly.pdbx_strand_id
1 'polypeptide(L)'
;MSEPAARAVGERRTPTKGDAQRARIIDALVELLDTHPIAEVSVMRIAKQAGITRPTFYVYFESKYAVLAAAVDNVWKQFKTARFPIAAVDPQLTPAEVTRRLTDSAVQVWSRHHRLIAAVLEARSSDEQLARLWDGLLEQNREQIRSVLELLRAAGHIRPVSDDLPALVEALFGMTVWSLVNSTWPDDPGESDPHQRLADVISAIWLASVWGVAPDSDHR
;
A
#
# COMPACT_ATOMS: atom_id res chain seq x y z
N MET A 1 -1.62 -42.40 29.08
CA MET A 1 -2.43 -41.31 28.52
C MET A 1 -1.46 -40.26 28.05
N SER A 2 -1.28 -40.14 26.74
CA SER A 2 -0.24 -39.31 26.12
C SER A 2 -0.79 -37.92 25.83
N GLU A 3 -0.12 -36.88 26.34
CA GLU A 3 -0.31 -35.49 25.92
C GLU A 3 0.26 -35.28 24.50
N PRO A 4 -0.47 -34.62 23.57
CA PRO A 4 0.13 -34.15 22.34
C PRO A 4 0.81 -32.80 22.58
N ALA A 5 2.11 -32.77 22.26
CA ALA A 5 2.95 -31.58 22.26
C ALA A 5 2.36 -30.47 21.37
N ALA A 6 2.30 -29.26 21.93
CA ALA A 6 2.04 -28.03 21.20
C ALA A 6 3.06 -27.87 20.06
N ARG A 7 2.57 -27.88 18.81
CA ARG A 7 3.38 -27.64 17.61
C ARG A 7 3.86 -26.19 17.60
N ALA A 8 5.17 -26.04 17.45
CA ALA A 8 5.90 -24.78 17.39
C ALA A 8 5.35 -23.81 16.33
N VAL A 9 5.21 -22.57 16.76
CA VAL A 9 5.02 -21.36 15.95
C VAL A 9 6.17 -21.26 14.93
N GLY A 10 5.84 -21.00 13.67
CA GLY A 10 6.71 -21.15 12.51
C GLY A 10 8.07 -20.44 12.62
N GLU A 11 9.13 -21.22 12.41
CA GLU A 11 10.48 -20.72 12.17
C GLU A 11 10.49 -19.81 10.93
N ARG A 12 10.96 -18.57 11.11
CA ARG A 12 11.34 -17.71 9.98
C ARG A 12 12.47 -18.41 9.21
N ARG A 13 12.14 -18.96 8.04
CA ARG A 13 13.13 -19.57 7.14
C ARG A 13 14.21 -18.56 6.77
N THR A 14 15.47 -18.92 6.94
CA THR A 14 16.63 -18.13 6.50
C THR A 14 16.57 -17.93 4.97
N PRO A 15 16.75 -16.70 4.45
CA PRO A 15 16.72 -16.45 3.01
C PRO A 15 17.73 -17.31 2.25
N THR A 16 17.31 -17.92 1.15
CA THR A 16 18.22 -18.68 0.30
C THR A 16 19.10 -17.76 -0.55
N LYS A 17 20.18 -18.29 -1.14
CA LYS A 17 20.98 -17.53 -2.13
C LYS A 17 20.13 -17.03 -3.30
N GLY A 18 19.12 -17.81 -3.71
CA GLY A 18 18.18 -17.44 -4.77
C GLY A 18 17.29 -16.27 -4.36
N ASP A 19 16.76 -16.27 -3.13
CA ASP A 19 15.93 -15.17 -2.61
C ASP A 19 16.74 -13.87 -2.52
N ALA A 20 17.98 -13.94 -2.04
CA ALA A 20 18.88 -12.79 -1.98
C ALA A 20 19.23 -12.23 -3.38
N GLN A 21 19.33 -13.10 -4.39
CA GLN A 21 19.56 -12.66 -5.77
C GLN A 21 18.30 -12.02 -6.36
N ARG A 22 17.12 -12.60 -6.09
CA ARG A 22 15.83 -12.06 -6.51
C ARG A 22 15.57 -10.68 -5.91
N ALA A 23 15.86 -10.50 -4.62
CA ALA A 23 15.76 -9.21 -3.93
C ALA A 23 16.67 -8.15 -4.58
N ARG A 24 17.94 -8.49 -4.85
CA ARG A 24 18.87 -7.57 -5.54
C ARG A 24 18.39 -7.10 -6.91
N ILE A 25 17.69 -7.95 -7.67
CA ILE A 25 17.12 -7.55 -8.97
C ILE A 25 15.95 -6.57 -8.78
N ILE A 26 15.13 -6.79 -7.75
CA ILE A 26 14.02 -5.89 -7.40
C ILE A 26 14.56 -4.54 -6.95
N ASP A 27 15.52 -4.53 -6.02
CA ASP A 27 16.13 -3.29 -5.50
C ASP A 27 16.78 -2.49 -6.62
N ALA A 28 17.51 -3.16 -7.53
CA ALA A 28 18.09 -2.54 -8.70
C ALA A 28 17.06 -1.89 -9.63
N LEU A 29 15.87 -2.47 -9.80
CA LEU A 29 14.79 -1.81 -10.54
C LEU A 29 14.29 -0.57 -9.79
N VAL A 30 14.02 -0.68 -8.48
CA VAL A 30 13.49 0.41 -7.67
C VAL A 30 14.44 1.61 -7.69
N GLU A 31 15.74 1.40 -7.51
CA GLU A 31 16.76 2.46 -7.59
C GLU A 31 16.80 3.13 -8.98
N LEU A 32 16.60 2.36 -10.06
CA LEU A 32 16.57 2.94 -11.40
C LEU A 32 15.36 3.86 -11.61
N LEU A 33 14.23 3.58 -10.96
CA LEU A 33 13.03 4.40 -11.02
C LEU A 33 13.19 5.75 -10.29
N ASP A 34 14.24 5.92 -9.47
CA ASP A 34 14.59 7.20 -8.86
C ASP A 34 15.13 8.22 -9.87
N THR A 35 15.49 7.78 -11.08
CA THR A 35 16.09 8.67 -12.09
C THR A 35 15.57 8.44 -13.49
N HIS A 36 14.85 7.34 -13.76
CA HIS A 36 14.40 6.99 -15.09
C HIS A 36 12.94 6.52 -15.07
N PRO A 37 12.10 6.96 -16.03
CA PRO A 37 10.77 6.39 -16.20
C PRO A 37 10.84 4.92 -16.61
N ILE A 38 9.83 4.12 -16.27
CA ILE A 38 9.82 2.68 -16.51
C ILE A 38 9.97 2.34 -18.01
N ALA A 39 9.45 3.18 -18.91
CA ALA A 39 9.62 3.02 -20.34
C ALA A 39 11.10 2.95 -20.77
N GLU A 40 11.97 3.75 -20.16
CA GLU A 40 13.39 3.85 -20.48
C GLU A 40 14.26 2.78 -19.79
N VAL A 41 13.74 2.12 -18.76
CA VAL A 41 14.45 1.05 -18.06
C VAL A 41 14.43 -0.24 -18.91
N SER A 42 15.61 -0.79 -19.20
CA SER A 42 15.78 -2.05 -19.94
C SER A 42 16.26 -3.19 -19.04
N VAL A 43 15.99 -4.44 -19.44
CA VAL A 43 16.52 -5.63 -18.75
C VAL A 43 18.05 -5.58 -18.62
N MET A 44 18.75 -5.07 -19.63
CA MET A 44 20.20 -4.91 -19.59
C MET A 44 20.64 -3.92 -18.50
N ARG A 45 19.92 -2.80 -18.36
CA ARG A 45 20.21 -1.79 -17.33
C ARG A 45 19.94 -2.34 -15.94
N ILE A 46 18.84 -3.06 -15.74
CA ILE A 46 18.52 -3.74 -14.47
C ILE A 46 19.60 -4.78 -14.13
N ALA A 47 19.97 -5.64 -15.07
CA ALA A 47 20.99 -6.66 -14.85
C ALA A 47 22.34 -6.05 -14.47
N LYS A 48 22.73 -4.96 -15.16
CA LYS A 48 23.96 -4.21 -14.84
C LYS A 48 23.89 -3.61 -13.43
N GLN A 49 22.80 -2.96 -13.06
CA GLN A 49 22.60 -2.37 -11.72
C GLN A 49 22.63 -3.45 -10.62
N ALA A 50 22.02 -4.61 -10.87
CA ALA A 50 22.01 -5.75 -9.94
C ALA A 50 23.33 -6.54 -9.91
N GLY A 51 24.32 -6.18 -10.72
CA GLY A 51 25.62 -6.86 -10.79
C GLY A 51 25.55 -8.28 -11.37
N ILE A 52 24.62 -8.54 -12.30
CA ILE A 52 24.43 -9.86 -12.94
C ILE A 52 24.42 -9.79 -14.46
N THR A 53 24.50 -10.97 -15.10
CA THR A 53 24.35 -11.09 -16.55
C THR A 53 22.88 -11.12 -16.97
N ARG A 54 22.60 -10.76 -18.22
CA ARG A 54 21.25 -10.85 -18.80
C ARG A 54 20.69 -12.29 -18.81
N PRO A 55 21.45 -13.35 -19.14
CA PRO A 55 20.98 -14.72 -18.96
C PRO A 55 20.59 -15.03 -17.50
N THR A 56 21.38 -14.57 -16.53
CA THR A 56 21.07 -14.74 -15.10
C THR A 56 19.77 -14.04 -14.71
N PHE A 57 19.48 -12.86 -15.26
CA PHE A 57 18.20 -12.16 -15.02
C PHE A 57 16.99 -13.04 -15.39
N TYR A 58 17.03 -13.66 -16.58
CA TYR A 58 15.92 -14.47 -17.08
C TYR A 58 15.70 -15.78 -16.33
N VAL A 59 16.65 -16.19 -15.47
CA VAL A 59 16.43 -17.30 -14.52
C VAL A 59 15.41 -16.90 -13.43
N TYR A 60 15.33 -15.61 -13.08
CA TYR A 60 14.48 -15.12 -11.99
C TYR A 60 13.21 -14.41 -12.47
N PHE A 61 13.28 -13.71 -13.60
CA PHE A 61 12.18 -12.88 -14.11
C PHE A 61 12.07 -12.97 -15.63
N GLU A 62 10.85 -13.15 -16.12
CA GLU A 62 10.56 -13.21 -17.56
C GLU A 62 10.62 -11.83 -18.25
N SER A 63 10.38 -10.74 -17.50
CA SER A 63 10.34 -9.38 -18.04
C SER A 63 10.68 -8.34 -16.97
N LYS A 64 10.90 -7.09 -17.39
CA LYS A 64 11.02 -5.95 -16.44
C LYS A 64 9.71 -5.70 -15.68
N TYR A 65 8.56 -5.99 -16.30
CA TYR A 65 7.25 -5.84 -15.66
C TYR A 65 7.01 -6.91 -14.60
N ALA A 66 7.55 -8.11 -14.76
CA ALA A 66 7.54 -9.13 -13.71
C ALA A 66 8.37 -8.72 -12.48
N VAL A 67 9.47 -7.99 -12.67
CA VAL A 67 10.22 -7.38 -11.56
C VAL A 67 9.41 -6.27 -10.91
N LEU A 68 8.75 -5.41 -11.70
CA LEU A 68 7.90 -4.33 -11.21
C LEU A 68 6.71 -4.85 -10.39
N ALA A 69 6.06 -5.91 -10.88
CA ALA A 69 5.00 -6.63 -10.20
C ALA A 69 5.46 -7.20 -8.85
N ALA A 70 6.67 -7.78 -8.80
CA ALA A 70 7.24 -8.27 -7.56
C ALA A 70 7.62 -7.14 -6.58
N ALA A 71 8.08 -6.00 -7.10
CA ALA A 71 8.40 -4.82 -6.30
C ALA A 71 7.15 -4.26 -5.61
N VAL A 72 6.05 -4.06 -6.35
CA VAL A 72 4.81 -3.52 -5.77
C VAL A 72 4.14 -4.51 -4.81
N ASP A 73 4.20 -5.82 -5.08
CA ASP A 73 3.73 -6.85 -4.13
C ASP A 73 4.52 -6.81 -2.81
N ASN A 74 5.83 -6.59 -2.84
CA ASN A 74 6.63 -6.40 -1.62
C ASN A 74 6.17 -5.17 -0.81
N VAL A 75 5.86 -4.05 -1.49
CA VAL A 75 5.31 -2.86 -0.83
C VAL A 75 3.94 -3.17 -0.21
N TRP A 76 3.07 -3.89 -0.91
CA TRP A 76 1.76 -4.24 -0.39
C TRP A 76 1.81 -5.20 0.80
N LYS A 77 2.81 -6.08 0.85
CA LYS A 77 3.07 -6.91 2.04
C LYS A 77 3.50 -6.07 3.24
N GLN A 78 4.28 -5.01 3.03
CA GLN A 78 4.62 -4.04 4.08
C GLN A 78 3.38 -3.27 4.56
N PHE A 79 2.53 -2.80 3.63
CA PHE A 79 1.23 -2.17 3.96
C PHE A 79 0.37 -3.07 4.84
N LYS A 80 0.20 -4.34 4.47
CA LYS A 80 -0.59 -5.30 5.26
C LYS A 80 -0.03 -5.48 6.66
N THR A 81 1.28 -5.62 6.79
CA THR A 81 1.94 -5.83 8.08
C THR A 81 1.80 -4.58 8.98
N ALA A 82 1.88 -3.39 8.41
CA ALA A 82 1.69 -2.12 9.12
C ALA A 82 0.22 -1.84 9.49
N ARG A 83 -0.75 -2.27 8.67
CA ARG A 83 -2.19 -2.15 8.93
C ARG A 83 -2.74 -3.20 9.90
N PHE A 84 -1.98 -4.23 10.26
CA PHE A 84 -2.50 -5.36 11.04
C PHE A 84 -2.76 -5.14 12.55
N PRO A 85 -2.51 -3.98 13.19
CA PRO A 85 -3.12 -3.71 14.50
C PRO A 85 -4.42 -2.90 14.40
N ILE A 86 -5.14 -2.87 13.27
CA ILE A 86 -6.53 -2.33 13.26
C ILE A 86 -7.49 -3.25 14.03
N ALA A 87 -7.22 -4.56 14.06
CA ALA A 87 -7.89 -5.48 14.99
C ALA A 87 -7.53 -5.20 16.46
N ALA A 88 -6.57 -4.31 16.71
CA ALA A 88 -6.15 -3.81 18.00
C ALA A 88 -6.22 -2.27 18.03
N VAL A 89 -7.24 -1.66 17.39
CA VAL A 89 -7.63 -0.29 17.73
C VAL A 89 -7.81 -0.30 19.24
N ASP A 90 -6.84 0.32 19.91
CA ASP A 90 -6.91 0.55 21.33
C ASP A 90 -8.28 1.18 21.60
N PRO A 91 -9.14 0.53 22.41
CA PRO A 91 -10.49 1.02 22.67
C PRO A 91 -10.50 2.43 23.29
N GLN A 92 -9.34 2.95 23.69
CA GLN A 92 -9.16 4.32 24.15
C GLN A 92 -8.98 5.35 23.04
N LEU A 93 -8.71 4.96 21.79
CA LEU A 93 -8.58 5.90 20.68
C LEU A 93 -9.93 6.42 20.24
N THR A 94 -10.01 7.73 20.09
CA THR A 94 -11.15 8.40 19.48
C THR A 94 -11.24 8.06 17.99
N PRO A 95 -12.44 8.11 17.39
CA PRO A 95 -12.61 7.97 15.94
C PRO A 95 -11.70 8.88 15.10
N ALA A 96 -11.46 10.10 15.57
CA ALA A 96 -10.59 11.06 14.90
C ALA A 96 -9.12 10.60 14.89
N GLU A 97 -8.62 10.08 16.02
CA GLU A 97 -7.26 9.53 16.11
C GLU A 97 -7.10 8.28 15.26
N VAL A 98 -8.09 7.39 15.26
CA VAL A 98 -8.08 6.19 14.41
C VAL A 98 -8.00 6.60 12.94
N THR A 99 -8.89 7.49 12.50
CA THR A 99 -8.95 7.90 11.09
C THR A 99 -7.65 8.60 10.67
N ARG A 100 -7.12 9.51 11.51
CA ARG A 100 -5.85 10.19 11.27
C ARG A 100 -4.69 9.22 11.13
N ARG A 101 -4.53 8.27 12.06
CA ARG A 101 -3.46 7.26 12.00
C ARG A 101 -3.53 6.42 10.71
N LEU A 102 -4.73 6.07 10.28
CA LEU A 102 -4.93 5.28 9.06
C LEU A 102 -4.60 6.07 7.79
N THR A 103 -5.02 7.32 7.72
CA THR A 103 -4.76 8.19 6.56
C THR A 103 -3.30 8.59 6.50
N ASP A 104 -2.67 8.93 7.63
CA ASP A 104 -1.25 9.26 7.72
C ASP A 104 -0.41 8.07 7.27
N SER A 105 -0.72 6.86 7.76
CA SER A 105 -0.03 5.65 7.33
C SER A 105 -0.21 5.39 5.82
N ALA A 106 -1.40 5.59 5.27
CA ALA A 106 -1.64 5.42 3.85
C ALA A 106 -0.82 6.42 3.00
N VAL A 107 -0.81 7.68 3.40
CA VAL A 107 -0.09 8.78 2.73
C VAL A 107 1.42 8.58 2.84
N GLN A 108 1.96 8.22 4.01
CA GLN A 108 3.39 7.99 4.21
C GLN A 108 3.92 6.82 3.38
N VAL A 109 3.18 5.72 3.30
CA VAL A 109 3.65 4.59 2.49
C VAL A 109 3.51 4.91 1.00
N TRP A 110 2.46 5.63 0.59
CA TRP A 110 2.36 6.10 -0.78
C TRP A 110 3.50 7.05 -1.14
N SER A 111 3.83 8.04 -0.29
CA SER A 111 4.92 8.98 -0.52
C SER A 111 6.26 8.28 -0.67
N ARG A 112 6.55 7.31 0.22
CA ARG A 112 7.78 6.51 0.18
C ARG A 112 7.95 5.71 -1.11
N HIS A 113 6.84 5.33 -1.75
CA HIS A 113 6.85 4.44 -2.92
C HIS A 113 6.25 5.07 -4.18
N HIS A 114 6.07 6.40 -4.21
CA HIS A 114 5.31 7.09 -5.26
C HIS A 114 5.89 6.84 -6.66
N ARG A 115 7.22 6.75 -6.80
CA ARG A 115 7.91 6.49 -8.08
C ARG A 115 7.65 5.07 -8.59
N LEU A 116 7.69 4.08 -7.69
CA LEU A 116 7.34 2.70 -8.01
C LEU A 116 5.86 2.58 -8.40
N ILE A 117 4.97 3.25 -7.66
CA ILE A 117 3.54 3.24 -7.96
C ILE A 117 3.26 3.93 -9.30
N ALA A 118 3.89 5.08 -9.58
CA ALA A 118 3.79 5.78 -10.86
C ALA A 118 4.25 4.89 -12.02
N ALA A 119 5.38 4.20 -11.87
CA ALA A 119 5.87 3.24 -12.84
C ALA A 119 4.90 2.08 -13.09
N VAL A 120 4.25 1.57 -12.03
CA VAL A 120 3.19 0.56 -12.18
C VAL A 120 2.05 1.13 -13.01
N LEU A 121 1.50 2.29 -12.63
CA LEU A 121 0.36 2.92 -13.30
C LEU A 121 0.62 3.22 -14.78
N GLU A 122 1.83 3.70 -15.11
CA GLU A 122 2.27 3.92 -16.51
C GLU A 122 2.28 2.59 -17.30
N ALA A 123 2.84 1.54 -16.70
CA ALA A 123 3.04 0.25 -17.36
C ALA A 123 1.77 -0.63 -17.45
N ARG A 124 0.70 -0.33 -16.70
CA ARG A 124 -0.54 -1.13 -16.69
C ARG A 124 -1.20 -1.29 -18.06
N SER A 125 -1.05 -0.30 -18.94
CA SER A 125 -1.57 -0.38 -20.32
C SER A 125 -0.79 -1.35 -21.20
N SER A 126 0.45 -1.66 -20.82
CA SER A 126 1.40 -2.46 -21.60
C SER A 126 1.55 -3.90 -21.10
N ASP A 127 1.10 -4.21 -19.89
CA ASP A 127 1.22 -5.54 -19.27
C ASP A 127 -0.05 -5.89 -18.47
N GLU A 128 -0.83 -6.86 -18.98
CA GLU A 128 -2.09 -7.25 -18.34
C GLU A 128 -1.90 -7.93 -16.98
N GLN A 129 -0.79 -8.63 -16.77
CA GLN A 129 -0.52 -9.30 -15.50
C GLN A 129 -0.26 -8.28 -14.41
N LEU A 130 0.50 -7.22 -14.73
CA LEU A 130 0.70 -6.08 -13.86
C LEU A 130 -0.63 -5.35 -13.57
N ALA A 131 -1.48 -5.15 -14.58
CA ALA A 131 -2.81 -4.56 -14.39
C ALA A 131 -3.67 -5.39 -13.43
N ARG A 132 -3.78 -6.70 -13.67
CA ARG A 132 -4.53 -7.63 -12.79
C ARG A 132 -3.99 -7.65 -11.37
N LEU A 133 -2.67 -7.64 -11.20
CA LEU A 133 -2.04 -7.61 -9.89
C LEU A 133 -2.39 -6.32 -9.14
N TRP A 134 -2.25 -5.16 -9.79
CA TRP A 134 -2.62 -3.89 -9.19
C TRP A 134 -4.11 -3.84 -8.79
N ASP A 135 -5.01 -4.30 -9.66
CA ASP A 135 -6.44 -4.32 -9.37
C ASP A 135 -6.77 -5.26 -8.21
N GLY A 136 -6.17 -6.45 -8.16
CA GLY A 136 -6.33 -7.38 -7.04
C GLY A 136 -5.79 -6.83 -5.71
N LEU A 137 -4.69 -6.07 -5.77
CA LEU A 137 -4.09 -5.40 -4.62
C LEU A 137 -4.97 -4.28 -4.05
N LEU A 138 -5.63 -3.51 -4.92
CA LEU A 138 -6.61 -2.49 -4.52
C LEU A 138 -7.88 -3.13 -3.95
N GLU A 139 -8.39 -4.15 -4.62
CA GLU A 139 -9.61 -4.85 -4.20
C GLU A 139 -9.43 -5.53 -2.84
N GLN A 140 -8.30 -6.19 -2.61
CA GLN A 140 -8.01 -6.79 -1.32
C GLN A 140 -7.96 -5.75 -0.19
N ASN A 141 -7.43 -4.56 -0.45
CA ASN A 141 -7.37 -3.50 0.56
C ASN A 141 -8.76 -2.93 0.85
N ARG A 142 -9.57 -2.71 -0.19
CA ARG A 142 -10.97 -2.30 -0.06
C ARG A 142 -11.77 -3.30 0.77
N GLU A 143 -11.61 -4.59 0.47
CA GLU A 143 -12.28 -5.68 1.17
C GLU A 143 -11.92 -5.75 2.65
N GLN A 144 -10.64 -5.52 2.98
CA GLN A 144 -10.19 -5.42 4.37
C GLN A 144 -10.83 -4.26 5.12
N ILE A 145 -10.90 -3.08 4.49
CA ILE A 145 -11.56 -1.90 5.08
C ILE A 145 -13.05 -2.18 5.29
N ARG A 146 -13.73 -2.75 4.29
CA ARG A 146 -15.13 -3.14 4.35
C ARG A 146 -15.40 -4.08 5.54
N SER A 147 -14.63 -5.15 5.64
CA SER A 147 -14.75 -6.14 6.72
C SER A 147 -14.60 -5.49 8.10
N VAL A 148 -13.65 -4.59 8.29
CA VAL A 148 -13.46 -3.87 9.56
C VAL A 148 -14.65 -2.98 9.88
N LEU A 149 -15.15 -2.21 8.91
CA LEU A 149 -16.28 -1.31 9.14
C LEU A 149 -17.59 -2.08 9.39
N GLU A 150 -17.77 -3.25 8.77
CA GLU A 150 -18.92 -4.12 9.05
C GLU A 150 -18.92 -4.61 10.50
N LEU A 151 -17.75 -5.01 11.02
CA LEU A 151 -17.59 -5.40 12.42
C LEU A 151 -17.89 -4.22 13.38
N LEU A 152 -17.37 -3.03 13.07
CA LEU A 152 -17.62 -1.84 13.87
C LEU A 152 -19.11 -1.42 13.83
N ARG A 153 -19.79 -1.58 12.68
CA ARG A 153 -21.23 -1.31 12.55
C ARG A 153 -22.05 -2.28 13.39
N ALA A 154 -21.73 -3.57 13.32
CA ALA A 154 -22.41 -4.60 14.09
C ALA A 154 -22.27 -4.38 15.61
N ALA A 155 -21.14 -3.83 16.05
CA ALA A 155 -20.89 -3.45 17.44
C ALA A 155 -21.48 -2.08 17.85
N GLY A 156 -22.08 -1.32 16.91
CA GLY A 156 -22.64 0.00 17.19
C GLY A 156 -21.61 1.11 17.39
N HIS A 157 -20.36 0.91 16.93
CA HIS A 157 -19.27 1.88 17.11
C HIS A 157 -19.16 2.93 16.00
N ILE A 158 -19.90 2.77 14.90
CA ILE A 158 -19.93 3.70 13.77
C ILE A 158 -21.36 4.07 13.42
N ARG A 159 -21.53 5.26 12.82
CA ARG A 159 -22.81 5.74 12.29
C ARG A 159 -22.58 6.26 10.87
N PRO A 160 -22.53 5.36 9.87
CA PRO A 160 -22.23 5.74 8.50
C PRO A 160 -23.31 6.67 7.92
N VAL A 161 -22.90 7.54 7.01
CA VAL A 161 -23.80 8.45 6.28
C VAL A 161 -24.76 7.72 5.32
N SER A 162 -24.44 6.48 4.97
CA SER A 162 -25.24 5.61 4.10
C SER A 162 -25.39 4.22 4.72
N ASP A 163 -26.57 3.61 4.56
CA ASP A 163 -26.82 2.23 4.97
C ASP A 163 -26.17 1.20 4.03
N ASP A 164 -25.87 1.60 2.78
CA ASP A 164 -25.09 0.80 1.82
C ASP A 164 -23.60 0.98 2.09
N LEU A 165 -23.11 0.23 3.08
CA LEU A 165 -21.72 0.28 3.51
C LEU A 165 -20.74 -0.17 2.41
N PRO A 166 -21.01 -1.22 1.60
CA PRO A 166 -20.17 -1.55 0.45
C PRO A 166 -20.01 -0.39 -0.54
N ALA A 167 -21.09 0.27 -0.96
CA ALA A 167 -21.02 1.39 -1.88
C ALA A 167 -20.33 2.61 -1.26
N LEU A 168 -20.51 2.85 0.04
CA LEU A 168 -19.81 3.92 0.75
C LEU A 168 -18.29 3.68 0.76
N VAL A 169 -17.85 2.46 1.08
CA VAL A 169 -16.43 2.09 1.08
C VAL A 169 -15.84 2.20 -0.32
N GLU A 170 -16.56 1.74 -1.36
CA GLU A 170 -16.17 1.90 -2.76
C GLU A 170 -15.86 3.36 -3.10
N ALA A 171 -16.79 4.28 -2.79
CA ALA A 171 -16.65 5.69 -3.09
C ALA A 171 -15.51 6.37 -2.32
N LEU A 172 -15.43 6.13 -1.00
CA LEU A 172 -14.39 6.73 -0.14
C LEU A 172 -12.99 6.20 -0.51
N PHE A 173 -12.88 4.91 -0.80
CA PHE A 173 -11.64 4.28 -1.25
C PHE A 173 -11.23 4.81 -2.62
N GLY A 174 -12.17 4.88 -3.57
CA GLY A 174 -11.93 5.42 -4.90
C GLY A 174 -11.43 6.87 -4.87
N MET A 175 -12.07 7.73 -4.07
CA MET A 175 -11.61 9.10 -3.85
C MET A 175 -10.18 9.14 -3.29
N THR A 176 -9.91 8.32 -2.27
CA THR A 176 -8.59 8.27 -1.62
C THR A 176 -7.51 7.86 -2.61
N VAL A 177 -7.72 6.77 -3.36
CA VAL A 177 -6.78 6.30 -4.39
C VAL A 177 -6.61 7.36 -5.49
N TRP A 178 -7.70 7.93 -5.99
CA TRP A 178 -7.65 8.97 -7.03
C TRP A 178 -6.82 10.17 -6.56
N SER A 179 -7.05 10.67 -5.35
CA SER A 179 -6.30 11.81 -4.82
C SER A 179 -4.82 11.48 -4.65
N LEU A 180 -4.47 10.30 -4.17
CA LEU A 180 -3.06 9.88 -4.03
C LEU A 180 -2.35 9.73 -5.39
N VAL A 181 -3.03 9.16 -6.38
CA VAL A 181 -2.51 8.99 -7.75
C VAL A 181 -2.28 10.33 -8.44
N ASN A 182 -3.20 11.27 -8.30
CA ASN A 182 -3.15 12.56 -8.98
C ASN A 182 -2.42 13.65 -8.18
N SER A 183 -1.87 13.31 -7.01
CA SER A 183 -1.05 14.22 -6.21
C SER A 183 0.38 14.30 -6.72
N THR A 184 0.97 15.47 -6.59
CA THR A 184 2.41 15.67 -6.78
C THR A 184 3.16 15.25 -5.53
N TRP A 185 4.18 14.41 -5.69
CA TRP A 185 5.03 13.89 -4.59
C TRP A 185 6.45 14.42 -4.74
N PRO A 186 6.73 15.67 -4.31
CA PRO A 186 8.08 16.22 -4.35
C PRO A 186 9.02 15.50 -3.38
N ASP A 187 10.29 15.32 -3.77
CA ASP A 187 11.30 14.72 -2.89
C ASP A 187 11.67 15.65 -1.71
N ASP A 188 11.46 16.97 -1.86
CA ASP A 188 11.61 18.00 -0.82
C ASP A 188 10.34 18.87 -0.75
N PRO A 189 9.41 18.56 0.18
CA PRO A 189 8.12 19.27 0.28
C PRO A 189 8.22 20.68 0.90
N GLY A 190 9.38 21.10 1.42
CA GLY A 190 9.53 22.39 2.12
C GLY A 190 8.68 22.51 3.40
N GLU A 191 8.38 23.75 3.84
CA GLU A 191 7.67 24.04 5.11
C GLU A 191 6.17 23.71 5.09
N SER A 192 5.55 23.60 3.91
CA SER A 192 4.13 23.27 3.76
C SER A 192 4.00 21.89 3.17
N ASP A 193 3.95 20.85 4.01
CA ASP A 193 3.83 19.48 3.52
C ASP A 193 2.47 19.28 2.81
N PRO A 194 2.44 19.23 1.45
CA PRO A 194 1.19 19.03 0.72
C PRO A 194 0.59 17.65 1.03
N HIS A 195 1.40 16.70 1.50
CA HIS A 195 0.97 15.36 1.90
C HIS A 195 0.17 15.40 3.18
N GLN A 196 0.57 16.22 4.16
CA GLN A 196 -0.19 16.39 5.39
C GLN A 196 -1.56 17.01 5.13
N ARG A 197 -1.62 18.05 4.28
CA ARG A 197 -2.91 18.66 3.90
C ARG A 197 -3.84 17.65 3.23
N LEU A 198 -3.30 16.80 2.35
CA LEU A 198 -4.07 15.75 1.71
C LEU A 198 -4.55 14.70 2.73
N ALA A 199 -3.67 14.27 3.64
CA ALA A 199 -4.00 13.34 4.71
C ALA A 199 -5.14 13.89 5.58
N ASP A 200 -5.06 15.16 5.99
CA ASP A 200 -6.06 15.83 6.83
C ASP A 200 -7.43 15.89 6.14
N VAL A 201 -7.49 16.24 4.84
CA VAL A 201 -8.74 16.28 4.07
C VAL A 201 -9.35 14.89 3.93
N ILE A 202 -8.54 13.89 3.55
CA ILE A 202 -9.00 12.49 3.44
C ILE A 202 -9.52 12.04 4.81
N SER A 203 -8.79 12.33 5.89
CA SER A 203 -9.17 11.95 7.25
C SER A 203 -10.50 12.55 7.67
N ALA A 204 -10.70 13.85 7.43
CA ALA A 204 -11.96 14.53 7.75
C ALA A 204 -13.15 13.92 6.99
N ILE A 205 -12.99 13.60 5.70
CA ILE A 205 -14.05 12.99 4.89
C ILE A 205 -14.41 11.60 5.39
N TRP A 206 -13.41 10.75 5.69
CA TRP A 206 -13.65 9.42 6.25
C TRP A 206 -14.31 9.48 7.63
N LEU A 207 -13.83 10.36 8.51
CA LEU A 207 -14.35 10.55 9.85
C LEU A 207 -15.83 10.94 9.83
N ALA A 208 -16.17 11.97 9.05
CA ALA A 208 -17.53 12.45 8.90
C ALA A 208 -18.45 11.39 8.25
N SER A 209 -17.94 10.67 7.25
CA SER A 209 -18.76 9.72 6.48
C SER A 209 -19.02 8.41 7.24
N VAL A 210 -18.09 7.96 8.08
CA VAL A 210 -18.18 6.67 8.78
C VAL A 210 -18.70 6.83 10.21
N TRP A 211 -18.24 7.84 10.94
CA TRP A 211 -18.63 8.05 12.34
C TRP A 211 -19.71 9.12 12.53
N GLY A 212 -20.02 9.93 11.50
CA GLY A 212 -21.00 11.00 11.62
C GLY A 212 -20.53 12.16 12.51
N VAL A 213 -19.22 12.30 12.70
CA VAL A 213 -18.60 13.35 13.52
C VAL A 213 -17.73 14.25 12.63
N ALA A 214 -17.78 15.56 12.85
CA ALA A 214 -16.84 16.48 12.24
C ALA A 214 -15.49 16.44 13.00
N PRO A 215 -14.34 16.69 12.35
CA PRO A 215 -13.11 16.94 13.07
C PRO A 215 -13.30 18.15 14.01
N ASP A 216 -12.78 18.07 15.23
CA ASP A 216 -12.85 19.20 16.17
C ASP A 216 -12.29 20.46 15.51
N SER A 217 -13.13 21.48 15.37
CA SER A 217 -12.76 22.77 14.81
C SER A 217 -12.02 23.58 15.87
N ASP A 218 -10.81 23.16 16.21
CA ASP A 218 -9.99 23.85 17.21
C ASP A 218 -8.65 24.27 16.62
N HIS A 219 -8.69 25.20 15.66
CA HIS A 219 -7.59 26.11 15.35
C HIS A 219 -8.15 27.45 14.85
N ARG A 220 -8.17 28.44 15.74
CA ARG A 220 -8.14 29.87 15.40
C ARG A 220 -6.72 30.29 15.03
#